data_AF-A0A2H6JPD7-F1
#
_entry.id   AF-A0A2H6JPD7-F1
#
_cell.length_a   1.000
_cell.length_b   1.000
_cell.length_c   1.000
_cell.angle_alpha   90.00
_cell.angle_beta   90.00
_cell.angle_gamma   90.00
#
_symmetry.space_group_name_H-M   'P 1'
#
loop_
_entity.id
_entity.type
_entity.pdbx_description
1 polymer ?
#
loop_
_entity_poly.entity_id
_entity_poly.type
_entity_poly.pdbx_seq_one_letter_code
_entity_poly.pdbx_strand_id
1 'polypeptide(L)'
;MYPIYEKLELPGIEEELGTGWLPPLPDLRDYTEEMADLPEMAEKLGLSQKANPSFPASVDWRNYCSPVENQKNLGSCTAHAAVGVIEYFQRRAFGKYLDGSRLFVYKTTRNLMGVTGDTGAWLRNTMGALALCGIAPEKYWPYVVADFDNDPSAFVYASTFGLALTYRFLG
;
A
#
# COMPACT_ATOMS: atom_id res chain seq x y z
N MET A 1 -21.82 -0.13 -8.26
CA MET A 1 -21.11 -1.03 -7.32
C MET A 1 -20.14 -1.85 -8.15
N TYR A 2 -18.84 -1.84 -7.82
CA TYR A 2 -17.86 -2.66 -8.54
C TYR A 2 -18.04 -4.13 -8.16
N PRO A 3 -17.85 -5.08 -9.09
CA PRO A 3 -17.92 -6.50 -8.75
C PRO A 3 -16.72 -6.83 -7.85
N ILE A 4 -17.00 -7.10 -6.58
CA ILE A 4 -16.02 -7.63 -5.63
C ILE A 4 -16.03 -9.15 -5.75
N TYR A 5 -14.89 -9.78 -5.50
CA TYR A 5 -14.80 -11.24 -5.43
C TYR A 5 -15.73 -11.78 -4.35
N GLU A 6 -16.31 -12.95 -4.61
CA GLU A 6 -17.05 -13.68 -3.61
C GLU A 6 -16.14 -14.01 -2.42
N LYS A 7 -16.75 -13.98 -1.24
CA LYS A 7 -16.07 -14.35 -0.02
C LYS A 7 -16.00 -15.87 0.09
N LEU A 8 -14.99 -16.33 0.82
CA LEU A 8 -14.63 -17.74 0.94
C LEU A 8 -14.76 -18.17 2.40
N GLU A 9 -15.39 -19.32 2.60
CA GLU A 9 -15.35 -20.07 3.85
C GLU A 9 -14.28 -21.15 3.73
N LEU A 10 -13.24 -21.08 4.58
CA LEU A 10 -12.17 -22.06 4.58
C LEU A 10 -12.32 -23.02 5.76
N PRO A 11 -12.16 -24.34 5.57
CA PRO A 11 -12.22 -25.30 6.68
C PRO A 11 -11.21 -24.96 7.77
N GLY A 12 -11.69 -24.81 9.01
CA GLY A 12 -10.85 -24.51 10.18
C GLY A 12 -10.60 -23.02 10.43
N ILE A 13 -11.22 -22.12 9.65
CA ILE A 13 -11.24 -20.67 9.91
C ILE A 13 -12.68 -20.26 10.20
N GLU A 14 -12.92 -19.66 11.37
CA GLU A 14 -14.26 -19.23 11.79
C GLU A 14 -14.73 -17.95 11.09
N GLU A 15 -13.78 -17.16 10.56
CA GLU A 15 -14.05 -15.92 9.84
C GLU A 15 -14.17 -16.17 8.34
N GLU A 16 -15.19 -15.56 7.74
CA GLU A 16 -15.31 -15.45 6.28
C GLU A 16 -14.18 -14.55 5.74
N LEU A 17 -13.51 -14.99 4.67
CA LEU A 17 -12.35 -14.31 4.10
C LEU A 17 -12.65 -13.79 2.70
N GLY A 18 -12.05 -12.66 2.35
CA GLY A 18 -12.25 -12.07 1.03
C GLY A 18 -11.11 -11.15 0.61
N THR A 19 -11.16 -10.73 -0.65
CA THR A 19 -10.27 -9.69 -1.18
C THR A 19 -11.12 -8.51 -1.62
N GLY A 20 -10.50 -7.33 -1.68
CA GLY A 20 -11.12 -6.15 -2.28
C GLY A 20 -10.28 -5.57 -3.41
N TRP A 21 -9.48 -6.39 -4.08
CA TRP A 21 -8.72 -5.92 -5.23
C TRP A 21 -9.67 -5.71 -6.40
N LEU A 22 -9.61 -4.52 -7.01
CA LEU A 22 -10.31 -4.23 -8.25
C LEU A 22 -9.30 -4.23 -9.43
N PRO A 23 -9.64 -4.85 -10.58
CA PRO A 23 -8.77 -4.86 -11.75
C PRO A 23 -8.42 -3.44 -12.21
N PRO A 24 -7.14 -3.14 -12.50
CA PRO A 24 -6.72 -1.80 -12.90
C PRO A 24 -7.35 -1.41 -14.23
N LEU A 25 -7.77 -0.14 -14.33
CA LEU A 25 -8.10 0.47 -15.61
C LEU A 25 -6.81 0.97 -16.30
N PRO A 26 -6.67 0.79 -17.62
CA PRO A 26 -5.55 1.36 -18.38
C PRO A 26 -5.51 2.88 -18.25
N ASP A 27 -4.32 3.45 -18.08
CA ASP A 27 -4.08 4.90 -18.12
C ASP A 27 -2.85 5.19 -18.99
N LEU A 28 -2.99 6.10 -19.94
CA LEU A 28 -1.89 6.47 -20.86
C LEU A 28 -0.72 7.15 -20.14
N ARG A 29 -0.93 7.59 -18.90
CA ARG A 29 0.10 8.21 -18.05
C ARG A 29 0.87 7.20 -17.21
N ASP A 30 0.50 5.92 -17.24
CA ASP A 30 1.24 4.89 -16.52
C ASP A 30 2.66 4.78 -17.11
N TYR A 31 3.67 4.86 -16.24
CA TYR A 31 5.06 4.73 -16.65
C TYR A 31 5.30 3.34 -17.26
N THR A 32 5.88 3.31 -18.46
CA THR A 32 6.42 2.08 -19.05
C THR A 32 7.94 2.06 -18.90
N GLU A 33 8.55 0.88 -18.99
CA GLU A 33 10.01 0.69 -18.93
C GLU A 33 10.78 1.52 -19.98
N GLU A 34 10.09 1.98 -21.02
CA GLU A 34 10.62 2.72 -22.16
C GLU A 34 10.54 4.26 -21.99
N MET A 35 9.90 4.75 -20.92
CA MET A 35 9.75 6.20 -20.69
C MET A 35 11.03 6.85 -20.16
N ALA A 36 11.35 8.03 -20.69
CA ALA A 36 12.64 8.73 -20.55
C ALA A 36 13.02 9.15 -19.11
N ASP A 37 12.09 9.17 -18.17
CA ASP A 37 12.33 9.61 -16.78
C ASP A 37 12.81 8.46 -15.86
N LEU A 38 12.54 7.20 -16.24
CA LEU A 38 12.98 6.03 -15.46
C LEU A 38 14.51 5.91 -15.35
N PRO A 39 15.31 6.16 -16.41
CA PRO A 39 16.77 6.18 -16.33
C PRO A 39 17.32 7.17 -15.29
N GLU A 40 16.77 8.39 -15.20
CA GLU A 40 17.23 9.40 -14.24
C GLU A 40 16.88 8.98 -12.79
N MET A 41 15.67 8.47 -12.57
CA MET A 41 15.27 7.96 -11.25
C MET A 41 16.08 6.73 -10.83
N ALA A 42 16.33 5.80 -11.77
CA ALA A 42 17.14 4.61 -11.52
C ALA A 42 18.58 4.99 -11.17
N GLU A 43 19.17 5.97 -11.86
CA GLU A 43 20.50 6.51 -11.56
C GLU A 43 20.55 7.09 -10.14
N LYS A 44 19.58 7.94 -9.76
CA LYS A 44 19.48 8.50 -8.39
C LYS A 44 19.34 7.42 -7.31
N LEU A 45 18.70 6.29 -7.63
CA LEU A 45 18.53 5.16 -6.73
C LEU A 45 19.72 4.19 -6.74
N GLY A 46 20.78 4.47 -7.52
CA GLY A 46 21.93 3.57 -7.68
C GLY A 46 21.59 2.25 -8.39
N LEU A 47 20.45 2.20 -9.09
CA LEU A 47 20.00 1.04 -9.86
C LEU A 47 20.68 1.08 -11.23
N SER A 48 21.88 0.50 -11.33
CA SER A 48 22.55 0.35 -12.62
C SER A 48 21.78 -0.64 -13.51
N GLN A 49 21.29 -0.20 -14.67
CA GLN A 49 20.81 -1.10 -15.72
C GLN A 49 22.02 -1.84 -16.31
N LYS A 50 22.36 -3.02 -15.76
CA LYS A 50 23.34 -3.89 -16.38
C LYS A 50 22.73 -4.53 -17.62
N ALA A 51 23.38 -4.38 -18.77
CA ALA A 51 23.08 -5.21 -19.94
C ALA A 51 23.38 -6.68 -19.56
N ASN A 52 22.36 -7.53 -19.53
CA ASN A 52 22.38 -8.92 -19.07
C ASN A 52 22.61 -9.10 -17.55
N PRO A 53 21.60 -8.83 -16.70
CA PRO A 53 21.69 -9.14 -15.28
C PRO A 53 21.78 -10.67 -15.07
N SER A 54 22.80 -11.12 -14.33
CA SER A 54 22.77 -12.46 -13.76
C SER A 54 21.90 -12.43 -12.50
N PHE A 55 20.78 -13.14 -12.54
CA PHE A 55 19.93 -13.27 -11.37
C PHE A 55 20.42 -14.42 -10.48
N PRO A 56 20.42 -14.24 -9.15
CA PRO A 56 20.66 -15.36 -8.26
C PRO A 56 19.54 -16.41 -8.44
N ALA A 57 19.85 -17.68 -8.20
CA ALA A 57 18.88 -18.77 -8.29
C ALA A 57 17.71 -18.63 -7.30
N SER A 58 17.91 -17.88 -6.21
CA SER A 58 16.91 -17.61 -5.19
C SER A 58 17.17 -16.27 -4.53
N VAL A 59 16.11 -15.54 -4.18
CA VAL A 59 16.16 -14.32 -3.37
C VAL A 59 15.13 -14.43 -2.26
N ASP A 60 15.54 -14.07 -1.04
CA ASP A 60 14.66 -14.00 0.12
C ASP A 60 14.72 -12.61 0.74
N TRP A 61 13.57 -11.93 0.75
CA TRP A 61 13.43 -10.57 1.26
C TRP A 61 12.79 -10.51 2.66
N ARG A 62 12.42 -11.65 3.26
CA ARG A 62 11.64 -11.72 4.50
C ARG A 62 12.28 -10.96 5.67
N ASN A 63 13.60 -10.88 5.73
CA ASN A 63 14.32 -10.14 6.77
C ASN A 63 14.01 -8.63 6.79
N TYR A 64 13.48 -8.08 5.69
CA TYR A 64 13.06 -6.67 5.60
C TYR A 64 11.54 -6.51 5.67
N CYS A 65 10.75 -7.58 5.58
CA CYS A 65 9.30 -7.51 5.68
C CYS A 65 8.88 -7.29 7.14
N SER A 66 7.83 -6.50 7.36
CA SER A 66 7.12 -6.41 8.63
C SER A 66 6.43 -7.74 8.99
N PRO A 67 5.99 -7.92 10.26
CA PRO A 67 5.12 -9.03 10.61
C PRO A 67 3.93 -9.15 9.65
N VAL A 68 3.45 -10.38 9.46
CA VAL A 68 2.28 -10.61 8.61
C VAL A 68 1.04 -10.08 9.31
N GLU A 69 0.33 -9.19 8.62
CA GLU A 69 -0.89 -8.55 9.10
C GLU A 69 -2.15 -9.30 8.66
N ASN A 70 -3.25 -9.13 9.41
CA ASN A 70 -4.52 -9.77 9.11
C ASN A 70 -5.61 -8.73 8.76
N GLN A 71 -6.02 -8.70 7.49
CA GLN A 71 -7.10 -7.82 7.00
C GLN A 71 -8.50 -8.24 7.45
N LYS A 72 -8.65 -9.44 8.04
CA LYS A 72 -9.93 -10.03 8.45
C LYS A 72 -10.93 -10.07 7.28
N ASN A 73 -12.23 -9.95 7.57
CA ASN A 73 -13.31 -9.94 6.58
C ASN A 73 -13.53 -8.55 5.91
N LEU A 74 -12.48 -7.73 5.75
CA LEU A 74 -12.56 -6.40 5.11
C LEU A 74 -11.84 -6.41 3.77
N GLY A 75 -12.43 -5.80 2.73
CA GLY A 75 -11.87 -5.64 1.37
C GLY A 75 -10.61 -4.76 1.26
N SER A 76 -9.80 -4.64 2.31
CA SER A 76 -8.67 -3.70 2.41
C SER A 76 -7.32 -4.24 1.96
N CYS A 77 -7.30 -5.31 1.15
CA CYS A 77 -6.07 -5.99 0.73
C CYS A 77 -5.08 -5.06 -0.01
N THR A 78 -5.57 -4.10 -0.79
CA THR A 78 -4.70 -3.13 -1.47
C THR A 78 -4.00 -2.20 -0.48
N ALA A 79 -4.70 -1.77 0.57
CA ALA A 79 -4.11 -0.97 1.64
C ALA A 79 -3.04 -1.76 2.40
N HIS A 80 -3.28 -3.04 2.70
CA HIS A 80 -2.28 -3.92 3.32
C HIS A 80 -1.03 -4.07 2.46
N ALA A 81 -1.21 -4.35 1.15
CA ALA A 81 -0.09 -4.46 0.23
C ALA A 81 0.72 -3.15 0.16
N ALA A 82 0.04 -2.01 0.09
CA ALA A 82 0.68 -0.70 -0.04
C ALA A 82 1.43 -0.31 1.25
N VAL A 83 0.83 -0.54 2.43
CA VAL A 83 1.52 -0.35 3.72
C VAL A 83 2.73 -1.28 3.81
N GLY A 84 2.58 -2.58 3.53
CA GLY A 84 3.68 -3.54 3.60
C GLY A 84 4.89 -3.17 2.73
N VAL A 85 4.66 -2.62 1.53
CA VAL A 85 5.74 -2.11 0.66
C VAL A 85 6.44 -0.90 1.29
N ILE A 86 5.71 0.05 1.88
CA ILE A 86 6.30 1.20 2.58
C ILE A 86 7.15 0.73 3.76
N GLU A 87 6.62 -0.16 4.59
CA GLU A 87 7.32 -0.69 5.76
C GLU A 87 8.58 -1.46 5.38
N TYR A 88 8.50 -2.24 4.30
CA TYR A 88 9.65 -2.92 3.70
C TYR A 88 10.75 -1.94 3.32
N PHE A 89 10.44 -0.86 2.58
CA PHE A 89 11.44 0.11 2.18
C PHE A 89 11.98 0.93 3.35
N GLN A 90 11.16 1.22 4.37
CA GLN A 90 11.64 1.83 5.61
C GLN A 90 12.69 0.97 6.31
N ARG A 91 12.44 -0.34 6.40
CA ARG A 91 13.40 -1.29 7.00
C ARG A 91 14.64 -1.44 6.13
N ARG A 92 14.48 -1.63 4.82
CA ARG A 92 15.57 -1.90 3.89
C ARG A 92 16.49 -0.69 3.68
N ALA A 93 15.95 0.52 3.58
CA ALA A 93 16.73 1.72 3.31
C ALA A 93 17.27 2.39 4.58
N PHE A 94 16.51 2.37 5.68
CA PHE A 94 16.82 3.16 6.87
C PHE A 94 16.97 2.34 8.16
N GLY A 95 16.72 1.03 8.13
CA GLY A 95 16.70 0.21 9.34
C GLY A 95 15.60 0.60 10.34
N LYS A 96 14.57 1.34 9.88
CA LYS A 96 13.45 1.80 10.70
C LYS A 96 12.20 1.02 10.40
N TYR A 97 11.37 0.79 11.43
CA TYR A 97 10.05 0.22 11.26
C TYR A 97 9.00 1.28 11.58
N LEU A 98 8.17 1.57 10.57
CA LEU A 98 6.92 2.29 10.73
C LEU A 98 5.83 1.22 10.81
N ASP A 99 4.95 1.28 11.79
CA ASP A 99 3.72 0.49 11.82
C ASP A 99 2.58 1.35 11.28
N GLY A 100 2.18 1.09 10.04
CA GLY A 100 1.36 1.97 9.22
C GLY A 100 -0.13 1.66 9.27
N SER A 101 -0.96 2.70 9.30
CA SER A 101 -2.41 2.54 9.37
C SER A 101 -3.03 2.06 8.07
N ARG A 102 -3.28 0.75 8.00
CA ARG A 102 -3.98 0.10 6.89
C ARG A 102 -5.40 0.65 6.74
N LEU A 103 -6.09 0.91 7.85
CA LEU A 103 -7.45 1.44 7.83
C LEU A 103 -7.50 2.89 7.35
N PHE A 104 -6.49 3.71 7.71
CA PHE A 104 -6.35 5.07 7.22
C PHE A 104 -6.11 5.08 5.70
N VAL A 105 -5.18 4.25 5.22
CA VAL A 105 -4.89 4.11 3.78
C VAL A 105 -6.13 3.61 3.04
N TYR A 106 -6.86 2.64 3.58
CA TYR A 106 -8.08 2.14 2.95
C TYR A 106 -9.18 3.20 2.87
N LYS A 107 -9.44 3.92 3.96
CA LYS A 107 -10.46 4.98 3.99
C LYS A 107 -10.11 6.15 3.05
N THR A 108 -8.87 6.64 3.08
CA THR A 108 -8.41 7.71 2.17
C THR A 108 -8.45 7.28 0.71
N THR A 109 -8.19 6.00 0.42
CA THR A 109 -8.36 5.42 -0.93
C THR A 109 -9.80 5.47 -1.39
N ARG A 110 -10.75 5.03 -0.55
CA ARG A 110 -12.18 5.05 -0.88
C ARG A 110 -12.73 6.47 -0.98
N ASN A 111 -12.24 7.40 -0.16
CA ASN A 111 -12.52 8.83 -0.29
C ASN A 111 -12.03 9.37 -1.66
N LEU A 112 -10.82 9.02 -2.10
CA LEU A 112 -10.30 9.39 -3.42
C LEU A 112 -11.11 8.77 -4.58
N MET A 113 -11.66 7.57 -4.37
CA MET A 113 -12.57 6.91 -5.31
C MET A 113 -13.99 7.49 -5.30
N GLY A 114 -14.34 8.30 -4.30
CA GLY A 114 -15.69 8.86 -4.13
C GLY A 114 -16.74 7.82 -3.75
N VAL A 115 -16.36 6.77 -3.00
CA VAL A 115 -17.25 5.66 -2.62
C VAL A 115 -17.33 5.48 -1.10
N THR A 116 -18.46 4.94 -0.63
CA THR A 116 -18.73 4.56 0.77
C THR A 116 -18.95 3.05 0.88
N GLY A 117 -18.84 2.49 2.09
CA GLY A 117 -18.95 1.04 2.29
C GLY A 117 -17.74 0.23 1.81
N ASP A 118 -17.75 -1.07 2.08
CA ASP A 118 -16.62 -1.96 1.78
C ASP A 118 -16.61 -2.34 0.29
N THR A 119 -15.97 -1.50 -0.52
CA THR A 119 -15.99 -1.62 -1.99
C THR A 119 -14.75 -2.29 -2.59
N GLY A 120 -13.75 -2.58 -1.76
CA GLY A 120 -12.40 -2.76 -2.25
C GLY A 120 -11.82 -1.48 -2.86
N ALA A 121 -10.70 -1.62 -3.56
CA ALA A 121 -10.04 -0.53 -4.25
C ALA A 121 -9.15 -0.98 -5.41
N TRP A 122 -8.88 -0.04 -6.32
CA TRP A 122 -7.78 -0.17 -7.28
C TRP A 122 -6.44 0.15 -6.62
N LEU A 123 -5.40 -0.61 -6.95
CA LEU A 123 -4.04 -0.32 -6.48
C LEU A 123 -3.59 1.10 -6.88
N ARG A 124 -3.94 1.58 -8.08
CA ARG A 124 -3.61 2.95 -8.51
C ARG A 124 -4.18 4.03 -7.59
N ASN A 125 -5.44 3.87 -7.14
CA ASN A 125 -6.06 4.82 -6.21
C ASN A 125 -5.44 4.68 -4.83
N THR A 126 -5.04 3.47 -4.44
CA THR A 126 -4.32 3.26 -3.17
C THR A 126 -2.98 4.00 -3.17
N MET A 127 -2.21 3.89 -4.25
CA MET A 127 -0.96 4.64 -4.43
C MET A 127 -1.20 6.16 -4.51
N GLY A 128 -2.28 6.59 -5.19
CA GLY A 128 -2.69 7.99 -5.24
C GLY A 128 -3.05 8.56 -3.87
N ALA A 129 -3.77 7.80 -3.04
CA ALA A 129 -4.11 8.19 -1.68
C ALA A 129 -2.87 8.30 -0.79
N LEU A 130 -1.90 7.37 -0.93
CA LEU A 130 -0.61 7.49 -0.24
C LEU A 130 0.17 8.74 -0.68
N ALA A 131 0.14 9.09 -1.97
CA ALA A 131 0.82 10.28 -2.48
C ALA A 131 0.20 11.57 -1.95
N LEU A 132 -1.13 11.61 -1.85
CA LEU A 132 -1.90 12.79 -1.41
C LEU A 132 -1.94 12.94 0.11
N CYS A 133 -2.16 11.84 0.84
CA CYS A 133 -2.46 11.85 2.27
C CYS A 133 -1.31 11.31 3.13
N GLY A 134 -0.36 10.59 2.54
CA GLY A 134 0.68 9.88 3.29
C GLY A 134 0.13 8.67 4.04
N ILE A 135 0.83 8.29 5.11
CA ILE A 135 0.48 7.17 5.98
C ILE A 135 0.49 7.60 7.44
N ALA A 136 -0.61 7.35 8.16
CA ALA A 136 -0.68 7.59 9.60
C ALA A 136 -0.08 6.40 10.37
N PRO A 137 0.51 6.59 11.56
CA PRO A 137 0.84 5.50 12.47
C PRO A 137 -0.40 4.71 12.91
N GLU A 138 -0.30 3.39 12.96
CA GLU A 138 -1.39 2.50 13.42
C GLU A 138 -1.90 2.88 14.82
N LYS A 139 -1.01 3.27 15.72
CA LYS A 139 -1.37 3.72 17.09
C LYS A 139 -2.34 4.90 17.15
N TYR A 140 -2.44 5.70 16.09
CA TYR A 140 -3.36 6.85 16.02
C TYR A 140 -4.64 6.54 15.23
N TRP A 141 -4.62 5.50 14.39
CA TRP A 141 -5.79 5.02 13.67
C TRP A 141 -5.76 3.49 13.56
N PRO A 142 -6.17 2.79 14.64
CA PRO A 142 -6.04 1.34 14.74
C PRO A 142 -6.97 0.59 13.79
N TYR A 143 -6.61 -0.65 13.47
CA TYR A 143 -7.34 -1.54 12.59
C TYR A 143 -8.58 -2.16 13.28
N VAL A 144 -9.59 -1.32 13.47
CA VAL A 144 -10.91 -1.73 13.96
C VAL A 144 -11.84 -1.84 12.75
N VAL A 145 -12.13 -3.07 12.33
CA VAL A 145 -12.94 -3.33 11.12
C VAL A 145 -14.29 -2.62 11.14
N ALA A 146 -14.95 -2.53 12.31
CA ALA A 146 -16.23 -1.85 12.44
C ALA A 146 -16.16 -0.35 12.09
N ASP A 147 -14.98 0.26 12.22
CA ASP A 147 -14.75 1.69 12.02
C ASP A 147 -14.23 2.02 10.62
N PHE A 148 -14.20 1.05 9.71
CA PHE A 148 -13.54 1.21 8.41
C PHE A 148 -14.10 2.37 7.57
N ASP A 149 -15.36 2.73 7.76
CA ASP A 149 -16.03 3.81 7.03
C ASP A 149 -16.04 5.15 7.77
N ASN A 150 -15.54 5.19 9.01
CA ASN A 150 -15.39 6.44 9.76
C ASN A 150 -14.27 7.29 9.16
N ASP A 151 -14.48 8.61 9.12
CA ASP A 151 -13.45 9.53 8.69
C ASP A 151 -12.39 9.74 9.79
N PRO A 152 -11.09 9.68 9.46
CA PRO A 152 -10.03 10.00 10.40
C PRO A 152 -10.14 11.46 10.87
N SER A 153 -9.81 11.71 12.14
CA SER A 153 -9.79 13.06 12.66
C SER A 153 -8.68 13.91 12.00
N ALA A 154 -8.80 15.24 12.08
CA ALA A 154 -7.76 16.15 11.59
C ALA A 154 -6.38 15.88 12.19
N PHE A 155 -6.32 15.43 13.45
CA PHE A 155 -5.06 15.03 14.09
C PHE A 155 -4.40 13.84 13.39
N VAL A 156 -5.19 12.83 12.99
CA VAL A 156 -4.67 11.65 12.29
C VAL A 156 -4.07 12.07 10.94
N TYR A 157 -4.77 12.91 10.18
CA TYR A 157 -4.24 13.48 8.94
C TYR A 157 -2.95 14.30 9.16
N ALA A 158 -2.87 15.09 10.23
CA ALA A 158 -1.67 15.86 10.54
C ALA A 158 -0.49 14.99 11.02
N SER A 159 -0.77 13.77 11.51
CA SER A 159 0.23 12.83 12.00
C SER A 159 0.87 11.98 10.90
N THR A 160 0.45 12.15 9.64
CA THR A 160 0.91 11.30 8.55
C THR A 160 2.35 11.60 8.16
N PHE A 161 3.07 10.55 7.78
CA PHE A 161 4.33 10.68 7.07
C PHE A 161 3.99 10.76 5.57
N GLY A 162 4.23 11.90 4.94
CA GLY A 162 4.04 12.05 3.51
C GLY A 162 5.01 11.16 2.73
N LEU A 163 4.58 10.53 1.62
CA LEU A 163 5.51 9.85 0.71
C LEU A 163 6.63 10.79 0.23
N ALA A 164 6.30 12.08 0.01
CA ALA A 164 7.30 13.11 -0.29
C ALA A 164 8.37 13.26 0.81
N LEU A 165 8.06 13.00 2.09
CA LEU A 165 9.05 13.04 3.17
C LEU A 165 9.94 11.78 3.16
N THR A 166 9.41 10.62 2.76
CA THR A 166 10.22 9.40 2.60
C THR A 166 11.23 9.51 1.45
N TYR A 167 10.86 10.16 0.35
CA TYR A 167 11.76 10.42 -0.79
C TYR A 167 12.65 11.67 -0.60
N ARG A 168 12.29 12.62 0.27
CA ARG A 168 13.11 13.82 0.57
C ARG A 168 14.29 13.52 1.52
N PHE A 169 14.38 12.31 2.07
CA PHE A 169 15.59 11.78 2.72
C PHE A 169 16.50 10.96 1.78
N LEU A 170 16.22 10.97 0.47
CA LEU A 170 17.11 10.42 -0.58
C LEU A 170 17.97 11.50 -1.26
N GLY A 171 18.09 12.68 -0.66
CA GLY A 171 19.00 13.76 -1.08
C GLY A 171 19.99 14.09 0.01
#